data_AF-A0A836QG28-F1
#
_entry.id   AF-A0A836QG28-F1
#
_cell.length_a   1.000
_cell.length_b   1.000
_cell.length_c   1.000
_cell.angle_alpha   90.00
_cell.angle_beta   90.00
_cell.angle_gamma   90.00
#
_symmetry.space_group_name_H-M   'P 1'
#
loop_
_entity.id
_entity.type
_entity.pdbx_description
1 polymer ?
#
loop_
_entity_poly.entity_id
_entity_poly.type
_entity_poly.pdbx_seq_one_letter_code
_entity_poly.pdbx_strand_id
1 'polypeptide(L)' 'PRALLQAQALGIEVRQEVAHLLAHGVLHLLGYDHSTPEEDAVMKTLEHRVLGDVPQHE' A
#
# COMPACT_ATOMS: atom_id res chain seq x y z
N PRO A 1 2.02 17.59 0.17
CA PRO A 1 2.43 16.26 0.67
C PRO A 1 1.69 15.16 -0.11
N ARG A 2 2.38 14.15 -0.65
CA ARG A 2 1.80 13.16 -1.59
C ARG A 2 0.61 12.38 -1.01
N ALA A 3 0.73 11.88 0.22
CA ALA A 3 -0.32 11.15 0.92
C ALA A 3 -1.63 11.94 1.09
N LEU A 4 -1.57 13.26 1.30
CA LEU A 4 -2.79 14.09 1.38
C LEU A 4 -3.54 14.16 0.05
N LEU A 5 -2.78 14.24 -1.06
CA LEU A 5 -3.35 14.31 -2.41
C LEU A 5 -3.95 12.96 -2.81
N GLN A 6 -3.26 11.86 -2.51
CA GLN A 6 -3.74 10.50 -2.76
C GLN A 6 -5.01 10.20 -1.93
N ALA A 7 -4.99 10.50 -0.63
CA ALA A 7 -6.15 10.32 0.23
C ALA A 7 -7.37 11.11 -0.27
N GLN A 8 -7.16 12.36 -0.70
CA GLN A 8 -8.23 13.18 -1.29
C GLN A 8 -8.78 12.59 -2.60
N ALA A 9 -7.89 12.13 -3.49
CA ALA A 9 -8.30 11.54 -4.77
C ALA A 9 -9.06 10.22 -4.61
N LEU A 10 -8.70 9.44 -3.59
CA LEU A 10 -9.31 8.14 -3.27
C LEU A 10 -10.53 8.26 -2.34
N GLY A 11 -10.75 9.42 -1.73
CA GLY A 11 -11.84 9.64 -0.79
C GLY A 11 -11.67 8.90 0.55
N ILE A 12 -10.44 8.65 0.97
CA ILE A 12 -10.09 7.94 2.22
C ILE A 12 -9.51 8.88 3.29
N GLU A 13 -9.42 8.41 4.53
CA GLU A 13 -8.69 9.14 5.55
C GLU A 13 -7.18 9.18 5.24
N VAL A 14 -6.54 10.31 5.52
CA VAL A 14 -5.08 10.48 5.36
C VAL A 14 -4.29 9.43 6.15
N ARG A 15 -4.80 8.99 7.30
CA ARG A 15 -4.18 7.92 8.09
C ARG A 15 -4.16 6.58 7.36
N GLN A 16 -5.18 6.28 6.57
CA GLN A 16 -5.25 5.05 5.77
C GLN A 16 -4.19 5.08 4.66
N GLU A 17 -4.04 6.22 3.97
CA GLU A 17 -2.99 6.41 2.97
C GLU A 17 -1.58 6.29 3.58
N VAL A 18 -1.36 6.92 4.73
CA VAL A 18 -0.06 6.82 5.43
C VAL A 18 0.21 5.39 5.87
N ALA A 19 -0.79 4.66 6.35
CA ALA A 19 -0.65 3.25 6.71
C ALA A 19 -0.27 2.40 5.49
N HIS A 20 -0.95 2.60 4.35
CA HIS A 20 -0.63 1.95 3.08
C HIS A 20 0.82 2.19 2.66
N LEU A 21 1.23 3.46 2.56
CA LEU A 21 2.59 3.84 2.15
C LEU A 21 3.67 3.30 3.11
N LEU A 22 3.38 3.22 4.41
CA LEU A 22 4.29 2.63 5.39
C LEU A 22 4.42 1.11 5.21
N ALA A 23 3.31 0.40 5.09
CA ALA A 23 3.33 -1.06 4.86
C ALA A 23 4.04 -1.40 3.55
N HIS A 24 3.69 -0.69 2.47
CA HIS A 24 4.31 -0.80 1.16
C HIS A 24 5.83 -0.56 1.21
N GLY A 25 6.25 0.55 1.82
CA GLY A 25 7.67 0.87 1.98
C GLY A 25 8.43 -0.17 2.82
N VAL A 26 7.83 -0.69 3.89
CA VAL A 26 8.44 -1.76 4.71
C VAL A 26 8.57 -3.06 3.91
N LEU A 27 7.57 -3.43 3.12
CA LEU A 27 7.63 -4.63 2.29
C LEU A 27 8.75 -4.54 1.24
N HIS A 28 8.93 -3.37 0.61
CA HIS A 28 10.07 -3.14 -0.25
C HIS A 28 11.42 -3.27 0.46
N LEU A 29 11.54 -2.74 1.69
CA LEU A 29 12.76 -2.91 2.49
C LEU A 29 13.03 -4.38 2.87
N LEU A 30 12.00 -5.21 2.93
CA LEU A 30 12.09 -6.65 3.17
C LEU A 30 12.35 -7.47 1.88
N GLY A 31 12.45 -6.81 0.73
CA GLY A 31 12.76 -7.44 -0.57
C GLY A 31 11.54 -7.92 -1.34
N TYR A 32 10.33 -7.52 -0.96
CA TYR A 32 9.15 -7.72 -1.78
C TYR A 32 9.09 -6.63 -2.85
N ASP A 33 8.62 -6.99 -4.04
CA ASP A 33 8.48 -6.10 -5.19
C ASP A 33 7.14 -6.39 -5.87
N HIS A 34 6.78 -5.58 -6.86
CA HIS A 34 5.57 -5.73 -7.67
C HIS A 34 5.86 -5.53 -9.17
N SER A 35 7.10 -5.84 -9.57
CA SER A 35 7.59 -5.69 -10.95
C SER A 35 7.03 -6.74 -11.92
N THR A 36 6.64 -7.92 -11.41
CA THR A 36 5.93 -8.97 -12.16
C THR A 36 4.55 -9.24 -11.56
N PRO A 37 3.59 -9.79 -12.35
CA PRO A 37 2.26 -10.14 -11.84
C PRO A 37 2.30 -11.10 -10.64
N GLU A 38 3.27 -12.02 -10.62
CA GLU A 38 3.46 -12.97 -9.54
C GLU A 38 3.95 -12.29 -8.26
N GLU A 39 4.92 -11.38 -8.38
CA GLU A 39 5.44 -10.60 -7.25
C GLU A 39 4.38 -9.65 -6.69
N ASP A 40 3.66 -8.95 -7.57
CA ASP A 40 2.55 -8.06 -7.21
C ASP A 40 1.45 -8.80 -6.42
N ALA A 41 1.07 -9.99 -6.87
CA ALA A 41 0.07 -10.81 -6.16
C ALA A 41 0.53 -11.19 -4.74
N VAL A 42 1.82 -11.50 -4.56
CA VAL A 42 2.40 -11.78 -3.24
C VAL A 42 2.40 -10.52 -2.37
N MET A 43 2.87 -9.39 -2.90
CA MET A 43 2.97 -8.14 -2.17
C MET A 43 1.59 -7.62 -1.75
N LYS A 44 0.60 -7.64 -2.66
CA LYS A 44 -0.79 -7.26 -2.36
C LYS A 44 -1.41 -8.15 -1.28
N THR A 45 -1.11 -9.45 -1.29
CA THR A 45 -1.58 -10.36 -0.23
C THR A 45 -1.00 -9.98 1.14
N LEU A 46 0.28 -9.59 1.19
CA LEU A 46 0.92 -9.18 2.44
C LEU A 46 0.41 -7.83 2.95
N GLU A 47 0.27 -6.85 2.05
CA GLU A 47 -0.35 -5.57 2.38
C GLU A 47 -1.76 -5.74 2.93
N HIS A 48 -2.61 -6.57 2.29
CA HIS A 48 -3.97 -6.85 2.76
C HIS A 48 -3.98 -7.48 4.15
N ARG A 49 -3.04 -8.39 4.44
CA ARG A 49 -2.92 -9.02 5.76
C ARG A 49 -2.52 -8.04 6.86
N VAL A 50 -1.76 -6.99 6.53
CA VAL A 50 -1.29 -5.99 7.50
C VAL A 50 -2.32 -4.86 7.67
N LEU A 51 -2.98 -4.45 6.58
CA LEU A 51 -3.81 -3.26 6.55
C LEU A 51 -5.32 -3.53 6.69
N GLY A 52 -5.78 -4.76 6.46
CA GLY A 52 -7.19 -5.12 6.50
C GLY A 52 -7.98 -4.41 5.39
N ASP A 53 -9.02 -3.65 5.77
CA ASP A 53 -9.95 -3.00 4.84
C ASP A 53 -9.43 -1.68 4.23
N VAL A 54 -8.16 -1.33 4.45
CA VAL A 54 -7.58 -0.15 3.80
C VAL A 54 -7.46 -0.42 2.30
N PRO A 55 -7.97 0.48 1.44
CA PRO A 55 -7.83 0.35 0.00
C PRO A 55 -6.36 0.30 -0.42
N GLN A 56 -6.05 -0.63 -1.31
CA GLN A 56 -4.70 -0.80 -1.88
C GLN A 56 -4.65 -0.19 -3.27
N HIS A 57 -3.54 0.48 -3.58
CA HIS A 57 -3.30 1.13 -4.87
C HIS A 57 -1.80 1.26 -5.14
N GLU A 58 -1.44 1.32 -6.42
CA GLU A 58 -0.08 1.59 -6.92
C GLU A 58 0.25 3.10 -6.96
#